data_AF-A0A438M5R8-F1
#
_entry.id   AF-A0A438M5R8-F1
#
_cell.length_a   1.000
_cell.length_b   1.000
_cell.length_c   1.000
_cell.angle_alpha   90.00
_cell.angle_beta   90.00
_cell.angle_gamma   90.00
#
_symmetry.space_group_name_H-M   'P 1'
#
loop_
_entity.id
_entity.type
_entity.pdbx_description
1 polymer ?
#
loop_
_entity_poly.entity_id
_entity_poly.type
_entity_poly.pdbx_seq_one_letter_code
_entity_poly.pdbx_strand_id
1 'polypeptide(L)'
;MPDCPFCLPKIEPEIVVANDHCYAIYTQGATPEGSAMIIPLAHRPTVFDLTRKEWAATQQLLHEMKKRLTTSHAPDGWNVGWNVGSVGGQSVDHAHCHLVPRYEGEPLAGRGLRFWIKDPSNRPPHHLPAPQTRPA
;
A
#
# COMPACT_ATOMS: atom_id res chain seq x y z
N MET A 1 -6.80 7.16 -16.56
CA MET A 1 -7.29 8.11 -15.54
C MET A 1 -8.81 8.14 -15.36
N PRO A 2 -9.69 8.27 -16.39
CA PRO A 2 -11.09 8.62 -16.15
C PRO A 2 -11.90 7.58 -15.34
N ASP A 3 -11.41 6.34 -15.22
CA ASP A 3 -12.10 5.28 -14.46
C ASP A 3 -11.42 4.82 -13.17
N CYS A 4 -10.38 5.52 -12.70
CA CYS A 4 -9.69 5.12 -11.47
C CYS A 4 -10.65 5.07 -10.26
N PRO A 5 -10.74 3.94 -9.52
CA PRO A 5 -11.61 3.82 -8.36
C PRO A 5 -11.19 4.72 -7.19
N PHE A 6 -9.93 5.15 -7.17
CA PHE A 6 -9.34 6.00 -6.14
C PHE A 6 -9.36 7.49 -6.50
N CYS A 7 -9.80 7.88 -7.70
CA CYS A 7 -9.95 9.30 -8.01
C CYS A 7 -11.25 9.86 -7.43
N LEU A 8 -11.21 11.12 -6.99
CA LEU A 8 -12.40 11.87 -6.66
C LEU A 8 -13.26 12.12 -7.92
N PRO A 9 -14.60 12.23 -7.78
CA PRO A 9 -15.36 12.09 -6.53
C PRO A 9 -15.69 10.64 -6.16
N LYS A 10 -15.31 9.65 -6.99
CA LYS A 10 -15.74 8.24 -6.86
C LYS A 10 -15.42 7.64 -5.48
N ILE A 11 -14.25 7.96 -4.92
CA ILE A 11 -13.80 7.43 -3.62
C ILE A 11 -14.30 8.22 -2.41
N GLU A 12 -14.89 9.40 -2.61
CA GLU A 12 -15.21 10.35 -1.53
C GLU A 12 -16.03 9.76 -0.38
N PRO A 13 -17.06 8.91 -0.63
CA PRO A 13 -17.85 8.30 0.46
C PRO A 13 -17.06 7.35 1.37
N GLU A 14 -15.92 6.83 0.91
CA GLU A 14 -15.09 5.86 1.65
C GLU A 14 -13.99 6.53 2.49
N ILE A 15 -13.79 7.84 2.34
CA ILE A 15 -12.71 8.59 3.00
C ILE A 15 -12.97 8.64 4.52
N VAL A 16 -12.03 8.08 5.29
CA VAL A 16 -12.06 8.08 6.75
C VAL A 16 -11.41 9.33 7.32
N VAL A 17 -10.28 9.73 6.73
CA VAL A 17 -9.53 10.93 7.09
C VAL A 17 -8.71 11.41 5.89
N ALA A 18 -8.52 12.72 5.76
CA ALA A 18 -7.71 13.32 4.72
C ALA A 18 -6.86 14.48 5.24
N ASN A 19 -5.82 14.82 4.49
CA ASN A 19 -5.05 16.04 4.62
C ASN A 19 -4.85 16.69 3.23
N ASP A 20 -4.00 17.71 3.13
CA ASP A 20 -3.81 18.52 1.92
C ASP A 20 -3.42 17.73 0.65
N HIS A 21 -2.87 16.52 0.80
CA HIS A 21 -2.32 15.76 -0.33
C HIS A 21 -2.76 14.31 -0.41
N CYS A 22 -3.26 13.74 0.68
CA CYS A 22 -3.62 12.33 0.76
C CYS A 22 -4.92 12.14 1.55
N TYR A 23 -5.50 10.96 1.41
CA TYR A 23 -6.60 10.48 2.22
C TYR A 23 -6.38 9.01 2.60
N ALA A 24 -7.09 8.54 3.62
CA ALA A 24 -7.06 7.16 4.07
C ALA A 24 -8.45 6.54 4.01
N ILE A 25 -8.49 5.26 3.64
CA ILE A 25 -9.70 4.43 3.60
C ILE A 25 -9.42 3.10 4.29
N TYR A 26 -10.47 2.43 4.77
CA TYR A 26 -10.37 1.01 5.10
C TYR A 26 -10.40 0.16 3.82
N THR A 27 -9.66 -0.95 3.83
CA THR A 27 -9.70 -1.91 2.73
C THR A 27 -10.94 -2.79 2.88
N GLN A 28 -11.98 -2.51 2.11
CA GLN A 28 -13.26 -3.23 2.16
C GLN A 28 -13.08 -4.73 1.91
N GLY A 29 -13.71 -5.56 2.76
CA GLY A 29 -13.66 -7.03 2.65
C GLY A 29 -12.28 -7.65 2.92
N ALA A 30 -11.32 -6.89 3.46
CA ALA A 30 -9.99 -7.41 3.76
C ALA A 30 -9.93 -8.19 5.07
N THR A 31 -9.16 -9.27 5.04
CA THR A 31 -8.67 -9.97 6.24
C THR A 31 -7.15 -9.80 6.28
N PRO A 32 -6.56 -9.27 7.37
CA PRO A 32 -7.19 -8.99 8.66
C PRO A 32 -8.04 -7.71 8.69
N GLU A 33 -9.05 -7.71 9.54
CA GLU A 33 -9.92 -6.57 9.81
C GLU A 33 -9.11 -5.35 10.27
N GLY A 34 -9.52 -4.15 9.86
CA GLY A 34 -8.79 -2.92 10.12
C GLY A 34 -7.65 -2.63 9.13
N SER A 35 -7.44 -3.49 8.12
CA SER A 35 -6.56 -3.16 6.99
C SER A 35 -7.00 -1.84 6.35
N ALA A 36 -6.04 -0.96 6.10
CA ALA A 36 -6.28 0.37 5.56
C ALA A 36 -5.28 0.71 4.45
N MET A 37 -5.60 1.73 3.67
CA MET A 37 -4.72 2.29 2.64
C MET A 37 -4.66 3.81 2.72
N ILE A 38 -3.48 4.38 2.51
CA ILE A 38 -3.25 5.82 2.35
C ILE A 38 -2.93 6.11 0.89
N ILE A 39 -3.68 7.05 0.29
CA ILE A 39 -3.73 7.27 -1.15
C ILE A 39 -3.58 8.79 -1.43
N PRO A 40 -2.77 9.23 -2.41
CA PRO A 40 -2.68 10.64 -2.75
C PRO A 40 -3.96 11.12 -3.44
N LEU A 41 -4.35 12.38 -3.20
CA LEU A 41 -5.47 13.02 -3.88
C LEU A 41 -5.21 13.15 -5.39
N ALA A 42 -3.99 13.53 -5.75
CA ALA A 42 -3.55 13.52 -7.14
C ALA A 42 -3.34 12.07 -7.62
N HIS A 43 -3.78 11.78 -8.84
CA HIS A 43 -3.56 10.46 -9.42
C HIS A 43 -2.06 10.28 -9.75
N ARG A 44 -1.41 9.40 -8.98
CA ARG A 44 0.00 9.03 -9.11
C ARG A 44 0.05 7.55 -9.42
N PRO A 45 0.48 7.10 -10.61
CA PRO A 45 0.43 5.68 -10.97
C PRO A 45 1.13 4.78 -9.95
N THR A 46 2.28 5.21 -9.45
CA THR A 46 3.08 4.45 -8.49
C THR A 46 3.62 5.33 -7.37
N VAL A 47 4.14 4.68 -6.32
CA VAL A 47 4.81 5.37 -5.21
C VAL A 47 6.02 6.21 -5.66
N PHE A 48 6.61 5.88 -6.81
CA PHE A 48 7.75 6.61 -7.38
C PHE A 48 7.36 7.95 -8.01
N ASP A 49 6.06 8.17 -8.26
CA ASP A 49 5.53 9.41 -8.82
C ASP A 49 5.14 10.44 -7.74
N LEU A 50 5.19 10.04 -6.47
CA LEU A 50 4.88 10.92 -5.34
C LEU A 50 5.92 12.05 -5.23
N THR A 51 5.42 13.27 -5.12
CA THR A 51 6.20 14.44 -4.72
C THR A 51 6.64 14.33 -3.26
N ARG A 52 7.64 15.14 -2.86
CA ARG A 52 8.07 15.22 -1.45
C ARG A 52 6.94 15.59 -0.50
N LYS A 53 6.00 16.42 -0.93
CA LYS A 53 4.84 16.83 -0.12
C LYS A 53 3.85 15.69 0.06
N GLU A 54 3.56 14.95 -1.01
CA GLU A 54 2.69 13.76 -0.95
C GLU A 54 3.32 12.64 -0.10
N TRP A 55 4.65 12.45 -0.15
CA TRP A 55 5.37 11.55 0.76
C TRP A 55 5.21 11.95 2.24
N ALA A 56 5.42 13.22 2.57
CA ALA A 56 5.25 13.72 3.94
C ALA A 56 3.80 13.58 4.42
N ALA A 57 2.84 13.93 3.57
CA ALA A 57 1.41 13.77 3.85
C ALA A 57 1.01 12.29 4.05
N THR A 58 1.59 11.38 3.27
CA THR A 58 1.38 9.94 3.43
C THR A 58 1.89 9.45 4.79
N GLN A 59 3.08 9.88 5.21
CA GLN A 59 3.64 9.52 6.51
C GLN A 59 2.78 10.06 7.68
N GLN A 60 2.27 11.28 7.56
CA GLN A 60 1.38 11.86 8.59
C GLN A 60 0.12 11.01 8.77
N LEU A 61 -0.58 10.68 7.68
CA LEU A 61 -1.78 9.83 7.74
C LEU A 61 -1.46 8.40 8.17
N LEU A 62 -0.32 7.85 7.79
CA LEU A 62 0.11 6.52 8.25
C LEU A 62 0.20 6.47 9.78
N HIS A 63 0.81 7.49 10.41
CA HIS A 63 0.90 7.58 11.87
C HIS A 63 -0.46 7.81 12.53
N GLU A 64 -1.31 8.62 11.92
CA GLU A 64 -2.66 8.85 12.43
C GLU A 64 -3.51 7.57 12.38
N MET A 65 -3.53 6.89 11.24
CA MET A 65 -4.27 5.63 11.07
C MET A 65 -3.73 4.53 11.99
N LYS A 66 -2.41 4.44 12.16
CA LYS A 66 -1.81 3.53 13.14
C LYS A 66 -2.37 3.78 14.54
N LYS A 67 -2.40 5.04 15.00
CA LYS A 67 -2.95 5.38 16.34
C LYS A 67 -4.41 4.97 16.46
N ARG A 68 -5.24 5.31 15.47
CA ARG A 68 -6.67 4.95 15.43
C ARG A 68 -6.87 3.44 15.53
N LEU A 69 -6.17 2.68 14.70
CA LEU A 69 -6.26 1.23 14.65
C LEU A 69 -5.65 0.54 15.88
N THR A 70 -4.59 1.09 16.48
CA THR A 70 -4.09 0.60 17.77
C THR A 70 -5.16 0.67 18.84
N THR A 71 -5.93 1.76 18.91
CA THR A 71 -7.01 1.89 19.89
C THR A 71 -8.19 0.97 19.61
N SER A 72 -8.59 0.79 18.35
CA SER A 72 -9.80 0.02 18.02
C SER A 72 -9.57 -1.47 17.82
N HIS A 73 -8.34 -1.90 17.46
CA HIS A 73 -8.06 -3.29 17.07
C HIS A 73 -6.91 -3.94 17.85
N ALA A 74 -6.10 -3.18 18.60
CA ALA A 74 -4.99 -3.68 19.41
C ALA A 74 -4.07 -4.73 18.71
N PRO A 75 -3.50 -4.44 17.52
CA PRO A 75 -2.67 -5.39 16.81
C PRO A 75 -1.29 -5.58 17.44
N ASP A 76 -0.77 -6.80 17.36
CA ASP A 76 0.56 -7.19 17.86
C ASP A 76 1.70 -6.75 16.91
N GLY A 77 1.37 -6.48 15.65
CA GLY A 77 2.33 -6.08 14.63
C GLY A 77 1.70 -5.39 13.43
N TRP A 78 2.55 -5.06 12.47
CA TRP A 78 2.14 -4.33 11.26
C TRP A 78 2.89 -4.80 10.03
N ASN A 79 2.19 -4.82 8.89
CA ASN A 79 2.87 -4.64 7.61
C ASN A 79 2.51 -3.30 7.03
N VAL A 80 3.52 -2.62 6.50
CA VAL A 80 3.38 -1.33 5.84
C VAL A 80 4.16 -1.41 4.54
N GLY A 81 3.54 -1.02 3.43
CA GLY A 81 4.22 -1.07 2.15
C GLY A 81 3.36 -0.71 0.95
N TRP A 82 4.00 -0.76 -0.21
CA TRP A 82 3.39 -0.52 -1.51
C TRP A 82 3.69 -1.71 -2.40
N ASN A 83 2.71 -2.06 -3.22
CA ASN A 83 2.93 -2.88 -4.40
C ASN A 83 3.09 -1.97 -5.61
N VAL A 84 3.98 -2.32 -6.53
CA VAL A 84 4.25 -1.49 -7.72
C VAL A 84 4.22 -2.32 -8.99
N GLY A 85 3.36 -1.90 -9.92
CA GLY A 85 3.08 -2.61 -11.16
C GLY A 85 2.37 -3.95 -10.93
N SER A 86 1.78 -4.50 -12.00
CA SER A 86 1.01 -5.75 -11.93
C SER A 86 1.84 -6.93 -11.39
N VAL A 87 3.10 -7.05 -11.80
CA VAL A 87 4.02 -8.10 -11.32
C VAL A 87 4.37 -7.93 -9.85
N GLY A 88 4.43 -6.69 -9.35
CA GLY A 88 4.63 -6.39 -7.94
C GLY A 88 3.36 -6.51 -7.10
N GLY A 89 2.22 -6.90 -7.71
CA GLY A 89 0.94 -7.07 -7.03
C GLY A 89 0.10 -5.79 -6.91
N GLN A 90 0.39 -4.76 -7.71
CA GLN A 90 -0.44 -3.56 -7.76
C GLN A 90 -1.69 -3.84 -8.60
N SER A 91 -2.87 -3.72 -7.98
CA SER A 91 -4.16 -3.98 -8.65
C SER A 91 -4.82 -2.71 -9.22
N VAL A 92 -4.49 -1.54 -8.65
CA VAL A 92 -4.96 -0.23 -9.11
C VAL A 92 -3.74 0.64 -9.37
N ASP A 93 -3.63 1.18 -10.58
CA ASP A 93 -2.57 2.10 -11.01
C ASP A 93 -2.76 3.51 -10.42
N HIS A 94 -2.85 3.57 -9.09
CA HIS A 94 -2.86 4.78 -8.28
C HIS A 94 -2.24 4.41 -6.94
N ALA A 95 -1.10 5.01 -6.61
CA ALA A 95 -0.27 4.69 -5.47
C ALA A 95 -1.10 4.58 -4.18
N HIS A 96 -0.96 3.46 -3.47
CA HIS A 96 -1.67 3.23 -2.22
C HIS A 96 -0.73 2.54 -1.24
N CYS A 97 -0.47 3.18 -0.09
CA CYS A 97 0.31 2.63 0.99
C CYS A 97 -0.60 1.73 1.84
N HIS A 98 -0.34 0.43 1.87
CA HIS A 98 -1.03 -0.48 2.76
C HIS A 98 -0.56 -0.30 4.20
N LEU A 99 -1.52 -0.27 5.13
CA LEU A 99 -1.33 -0.39 6.56
C LEU A 99 -2.16 -1.58 7.04
N VAL A 100 -1.49 -2.71 7.28
CA VAL A 100 -2.14 -3.98 7.60
C VAL A 100 -1.83 -4.33 9.05
N PRO A 101 -2.82 -4.33 9.97
CA PRO A 101 -2.64 -4.83 11.34
C PRO A 101 -2.33 -6.33 11.30
N ARG A 102 -1.46 -6.81 12.18
CA ARG A 102 -1.06 -8.23 12.27
C ARG A 102 -1.23 -8.73 13.70
N TYR A 103 -1.58 -10.01 13.85
CA TYR A 103 -1.87 -10.61 15.15
C TYR A 103 -1.06 -11.87 15.38
N GLU A 104 -0.66 -12.11 16.62
CA GLU A 104 -0.06 -13.38 17.01
C GLU A 104 -1.06 -14.53 16.80
N GLY A 105 -0.58 -15.67 16.30
CA GLY A 105 -1.41 -16.86 16.06
C GLY A 105 -2.27 -16.83 14.80
N GLU A 106 -2.32 -15.72 14.04
CA GLU A 106 -3.00 -15.73 12.74
C GLU A 106 -2.23 -16.62 11.73
N PRO A 107 -2.90 -17.25 10.74
CA PRO A 107 -2.28 -18.26 9.88
C PRO A 107 -1.04 -17.78 9.12
N LEU A 108 -0.94 -16.47 8.84
CA LEU A 108 0.16 -15.87 8.11
C LEU A 108 1.10 -15.04 9.00
N ALA A 109 1.00 -15.13 10.33
CA ALA A 109 1.87 -14.41 11.27
C ALA A 109 3.34 -14.54 10.87
N GLY A 110 4.09 -13.43 10.92
CA GLY A 110 5.51 -13.38 10.52
C GLY A 110 5.80 -13.44 9.01
N ARG A 111 4.79 -13.64 8.15
CA ARG A 111 4.94 -13.59 6.69
C ARG A 111 4.81 -12.13 6.22
N GLY A 112 5.94 -11.50 5.88
CA GLY A 112 6.01 -10.17 5.24
C GLY A 112 6.86 -10.20 3.96
N LEU A 113 7.37 -9.07 3.48
CA LEU A 113 8.20 -9.03 2.24
C LEU A 113 9.37 -10.03 2.24
N ARG A 114 10.01 -10.22 3.40
CA ARG A 114 11.13 -11.18 3.55
C ARG A 114 10.72 -12.63 3.33
N PHE A 115 9.44 -12.97 3.46
CA PHE A 115 8.96 -14.33 3.23
C PHE A 115 9.23 -14.74 1.78
N TRP A 116 8.82 -13.90 0.83
CA TRP A 116 9.00 -14.14 -0.60
C TRP A 116 10.47 -14.07 -1.03
N ILE A 117 11.26 -13.20 -0.42
CA ILE A 117 12.70 -13.05 -0.72
C ILE A 117 13.47 -14.32 -0.32
N LYS A 118 13.06 -14.98 0.76
CA LYS A 118 13.74 -16.17 1.28
C LYS A 118 13.23 -17.47 0.66
N ASP A 119 12.18 -17.42 -0.14
CA ASP A 119 11.62 -18.61 -0.76
C ASP A 119 12.47 -19.02 -1.97
N PRO A 120 13.19 -20.16 -1.91
CA PRO A 120 14.06 -20.59 -3.01
C PRO A 120 13.29 -20.97 -4.28
N SER A 121 11.98 -21.18 -4.19
CA SER A 121 11.09 -21.39 -5.35
C SER A 121 10.75 -20.08 -6.07
N ASN A 122 10.88 -18.93 -5.39
CA ASN A 122 10.60 -17.62 -5.95
C ASN A 122 11.82 -17.07 -6.73
N ARG A 123 12.14 -17.73 -7.85
CA ARG A 123 13.21 -17.31 -8.76
C ARG A 123 12.63 -16.75 -10.05
N PRO A 124 13.21 -15.68 -10.61
CA PRO A 124 12.88 -15.27 -11.97
C PRO A 124 13.12 -16.43 -12.95
N PRO A 125 12.35 -16.51 -14.05
CA PRO A 125 12.59 -17.51 -15.09
C PRO A 125 14.05 -17.41 -15.61
N HIS A 126 14.62 -18.55 -16.00
CA HIS A 126 16.05 -18.74 -16.32
C HIS A 126 16.62 -17.83 -17.45
N HIS A 127 15.79 -17.01 -18.10
CA HIS A 127 16.18 -16.07 -19.13
C HIS A 127 15.71 -14.66 -18.77
N LEU A 128 16.38 -14.03 -17.79
CA LEU A 128 16.32 -12.57 -17.73
C LEU A 128 17.11 -12.05 -18.94
N PRO A 129 16.50 -11.30 -19.87
CA PRO A 129 17.26 -10.64 -20.91
C PRO A 129 18.32 -9.76 -20.25
N ALA A 130 19.52 -9.70 -20.85
CA ALA A 130 20.58 -8.83 -20.36
C ALA A 130 20.02 -7.42 -20.14
N PRO A 131 20.39 -6.73 -19.05
CA PRO A 131 19.89 -5.39 -18.79
C PRO A 131 20.20 -4.52 -20.00
N GLN A 132 19.14 -4.07 -20.68
CA GLN A 132 19.31 -3.09 -21.75
C GLN A 132 19.85 -1.83 -21.08
N THR A 133 21.06 -1.42 -21.46
CA THR A 133 21.61 -0.13 -21.05
C THR A 133 20.64 0.94 -21.52
N ARG A 134 19.87 1.53 -20.61
CA ARG A 134 19.07 2.71 -20.94
C ARG A 134 20.08 3.80 -21.37
N PRO A 135 19.89 4.47 -22.52
CA PRO A 135 20.70 5.63 -22.84
C PRO A 135 20.54 6.67 -21.71
N ALA A 136 21.66 7.31 -21.39
CA ALA A 136 21.79 8.31 -20.33
C ALA A 136 20.86 9.52 -20.52
#